data_AF-A0A8B7DF34-F1
#
_entry.id   AF-A0A8B7DF34-F1
#
_cell.length_a   1.000
_cell.length_b   1.000
_cell.length_c   1.000
_cell.angle_alpha   90.00
_cell.angle_beta   90.00
_cell.angle_gamma   90.00
#
_symmetry.space_group_name_H-M   'P 1'
#
loop_
_entity.id
_entity.type
_entity.pdbx_description
1 polymer ?
#
loop_
_entity_poly.entity_id
_entity_poly.type
_entity_poly.pdbx_seq_one_letter_code
_entity_poly.pdbx_strand_id
1 'polypeptide(L)'
;MAMTWLYATIFVVGLPGNILVILTIIRVKQLRNVRNGFIANLAVSDLINILWCLPTSLVSLYVPWPYGRFVCKYIFPISDVVIANTIFTMMQITIDRYRAICYPFSRKVSFKTTLYIIIVTWIFCYVCFGLPLVGSFEISSVLLIDNVFKGPISKWKYASIVYQIAIALLFFNSIMNPIILYALSTDFKQGYRKLLICFTDKRGNNEKVQQKNFKKMLPLVPAY
;
A
#
# COMPACT_ATOMS: atom_id res chain seq x y z
N MET A 1 -13.89 -19.26 5.29
CA MET A 1 -13.18 -20.09 4.29
C MET A 1 -12.83 -19.27 3.05
N ALA A 2 -13.78 -18.84 2.20
CA ALA A 2 -13.45 -18.10 0.96
C ALA A 2 -12.69 -16.77 1.18
N MET A 3 -13.08 -15.96 2.17
CA MET A 3 -12.41 -14.70 2.49
C MET A 3 -10.96 -14.88 2.96
N THR A 4 -10.67 -15.97 3.67
CA THR A 4 -9.33 -16.29 4.15
C THR A 4 -8.38 -16.61 2.98
N TRP A 5 -8.85 -17.40 2.00
CA TRP A 5 -8.08 -17.71 0.80
C TRP A 5 -7.84 -16.47 -0.07
N LEU A 6 -8.84 -15.59 -0.18
CA LEU A 6 -8.70 -14.30 -0.85
C LEU A 6 -7.58 -13.46 -0.21
N TYR A 7 -7.64 -13.28 1.12
CA TYR A 7 -6.65 -12.48 1.85
C TYR A 7 -5.24 -13.07 1.77
N ALA A 8 -5.11 -14.40 1.86
CA ALA A 8 -3.84 -15.08 1.67
C ALA A 8 -3.25 -14.82 0.28
N THR A 9 -4.08 -14.86 -0.76
CA THR A 9 -3.65 -14.59 -2.15
C THR A 9 -3.18 -13.14 -2.31
N ILE A 10 -3.93 -12.18 -1.74
CA ILE A 10 -3.56 -10.76 -1.77
C ILE A 10 -2.23 -10.54 -1.06
N PHE A 11 -2.02 -11.18 0.09
CA PHE A 11 -0.77 -11.06 0.82
C PHE A 11 0.42 -11.62 0.02
N VAL A 12 0.28 -12.84 -0.53
CA VAL A 12 1.37 -13.52 -1.25
C VAL A 12 1.73 -12.82 -2.56
N VAL A 13 0.76 -12.25 -3.28
CA VAL A 13 1.01 -11.59 -4.57
C VAL A 13 1.26 -10.09 -4.39
N GLY A 14 0.39 -9.42 -3.65
CA GLY A 14 0.39 -7.96 -3.50
C GLY A 14 1.59 -7.45 -2.71
N LEU A 15 2.02 -8.15 -1.66
CA LEU A 15 3.14 -7.68 -0.82
C LEU A 15 4.46 -7.62 -1.61
N PRO A 16 4.97 -8.73 -2.20
CA PRO A 16 6.22 -8.67 -2.96
C PRO A 16 6.09 -7.81 -4.22
N GLY A 17 4.92 -7.82 -4.88
CA GLY A 17 4.67 -7.03 -6.07
C GLY A 17 4.79 -5.52 -5.82
N ASN A 18 4.11 -5.01 -4.80
CA ASN A 18 4.14 -3.57 -4.48
C ASN A 18 5.51 -3.12 -3.91
N ILE A 19 6.20 -3.99 -3.15
CA ILE A 19 7.60 -3.74 -2.76
C ILE A 19 8.49 -3.62 -4.01
N LEU A 20 8.33 -4.52 -4.98
CA LEU A 20 9.12 -4.51 -6.21
C LEU A 20 8.90 -3.24 -7.03
N VAL A 21 7.66 -2.75 -7.13
CA VAL A 21 7.31 -1.47 -7.78
C VAL A 21 8.14 -0.33 -7.15
N ILE A 22 8.05 -0.17 -5.82
CA ILE A 22 8.72 0.90 -5.08
C ILE A 22 10.24 0.81 -5.26
N LEU A 23 10.82 -0.38 -5.05
CA LEU A 23 12.27 -0.59 -5.19
C LEU A 23 12.75 -0.27 -6.59
N THR A 24 12.00 -0.64 -7.62
CA THR A 24 12.36 -0.38 -9.01
C THR A 24 12.42 1.11 -9.29
N ILE A 25 11.42 1.88 -8.86
CA ILE A 25 11.37 3.33 -9.06
C ILE A 25 12.51 4.01 -8.29
N ILE A 26 12.80 3.56 -7.06
CA ILE A 26 13.89 4.12 -6.26
C ILE A 26 15.25 3.79 -6.92
N ARG A 27 15.47 2.57 -7.41
CA ARG A 27 16.79 2.16 -7.91
C ARG A 27 17.07 2.60 -9.35
N VAL A 28 16.04 2.72 -10.19
CA VAL A 28 16.20 3.10 -11.60
C VAL A 28 15.91 4.60 -11.76
N LYS A 29 16.97 5.42 -11.84
CA LYS A 29 16.85 6.90 -11.95
C LYS A 29 15.95 7.36 -13.10
N GLN A 30 15.96 6.65 -14.23
CA GLN A 30 15.14 6.96 -15.41
C GLN A 30 13.63 6.88 -15.13
N LEU A 31 13.22 6.08 -14.14
CA LEU A 31 11.83 5.94 -13.74
C LEU A 31 11.37 7.02 -12.74
N ARG A 32 12.23 7.95 -12.31
CA ARG A 32 11.87 8.97 -11.31
C ARG A 32 11.19 10.18 -11.95
N ASN A 33 9.98 9.98 -12.46
CA ASN A 33 9.13 11.02 -13.03
C ASN A 33 7.81 11.17 -12.25
N VAL A 34 7.01 12.19 -12.59
CA VAL A 34 5.77 12.57 -11.89
C VAL A 34 4.81 11.39 -11.74
N ARG A 35 4.45 10.78 -12.87
CA ARG A 35 3.56 9.62 -12.92
C ARG A 35 4.05 8.46 -12.08
N ASN A 36 5.33 8.13 -12.18
CA ASN A 36 5.91 7.04 -11.41
C ASN A 36 5.99 7.38 -9.91
N GLY A 37 6.07 8.66 -9.53
CA GLY A 37 5.88 9.10 -8.14
C GLY A 37 4.49 8.76 -7.62
N PHE A 38 3.44 9.01 -8.40
CA PHE A 38 2.07 8.60 -8.02
C PHE A 38 1.89 7.08 -8.00
N ILE A 39 2.49 6.35 -8.94
CA ILE A 39 2.52 4.88 -8.91
C ILE A 39 3.20 4.36 -7.64
N ALA A 40 4.30 4.99 -7.22
CA ALA A 40 4.95 4.65 -5.95
C ALA A 40 4.05 4.96 -4.75
N ASN A 41 3.32 6.08 -4.74
CA ASN A 41 2.36 6.41 -3.68
C ASN A 41 1.22 5.38 -3.57
N LEU A 42 0.76 4.91 -4.72
CA LEU A 42 -0.25 3.86 -4.81
C LEU A 42 0.27 2.54 -4.22
N ALA A 43 1.49 2.13 -4.60
CA ALA A 43 2.13 0.95 -4.04
C ALA A 43 2.37 1.08 -2.51
N VAL A 44 2.67 2.28 -2.00
CA VAL A 44 2.75 2.52 -0.54
C VAL A 44 1.40 2.35 0.14
N SER A 45 0.34 2.89 -0.46
CA SER A 45 -1.05 2.74 0.03
C SER A 45 -1.46 1.27 0.05
N ASP A 46 -1.13 0.53 -1.00
CA ASP A 46 -1.33 -0.91 -1.12
C ASP A 46 -0.61 -1.70 -0.01
N LEU A 47 0.66 -1.37 0.28
CA LEU A 47 1.39 -2.03 1.38
C LEU A 47 0.75 -1.75 2.75
N ILE A 48 0.27 -0.54 2.99
CA ILE A 48 -0.45 -0.22 4.23
C ILE A 48 -1.75 -1.03 4.30
N ASN A 49 -2.50 -1.12 3.20
CA ASN A 49 -3.71 -1.97 3.16
C ASN A 49 -3.38 -3.44 3.46
N ILE A 50 -2.31 -3.97 2.89
CA ILE A 50 -1.94 -5.37 3.06
C ILE A 50 -1.46 -5.67 4.48
N LEU A 51 -0.68 -4.76 5.07
CA LEU A 51 -0.06 -4.98 6.39
C LEU A 51 -0.97 -4.56 7.55
N TRP A 52 -1.89 -3.63 7.33
CA TRP A 52 -2.75 -3.09 8.39
C TRP A 52 -4.22 -3.43 8.20
N CYS A 53 -4.82 -3.02 7.09
CA CYS A 53 -6.26 -3.14 6.85
C CYS A 53 -6.67 -4.63 6.77
N LEU A 54 -5.92 -5.43 6.03
CA LEU A 54 -6.20 -6.86 5.86
C LEU A 54 -6.20 -7.65 7.19
N PRO A 55 -5.13 -7.61 8.02
CA PRO A 55 -5.12 -8.36 9.27
C PRO A 55 -6.19 -7.86 10.25
N THR A 56 -6.40 -6.55 10.36
CA THR A 56 -7.38 -5.98 11.30
C THR A 56 -8.81 -6.35 10.91
N SER A 57 -9.15 -6.29 9.61
CA SER A 57 -10.44 -6.78 9.08
C SER A 57 -10.62 -8.29 9.25
N LEU A 58 -9.55 -9.08 9.09
CA LEU A 58 -9.63 -10.52 9.31
C LEU A 58 -9.90 -10.86 10.78
N VAL A 59 -9.19 -10.21 11.70
CA VAL A 59 -9.33 -10.44 13.14
C VAL A 59 -10.71 -10.03 13.64
N SER A 60 -11.27 -8.92 13.14
CA SER A 60 -12.61 -8.47 13.54
C SER A 60 -13.76 -9.40 13.13
N LEU A 61 -13.51 -10.34 12.20
CA LEU A 61 -14.48 -11.40 11.86
C LEU A 61 -14.57 -12.51 12.91
N TYR A 62 -13.52 -12.71 13.70
CA TYR A 62 -13.42 -13.83 14.64
C TYR A 62 -13.47 -13.40 16.10
N VAL A 63 -12.96 -12.21 16.42
CA VAL A 63 -12.90 -11.70 17.79
C VAL A 63 -13.29 -10.21 17.85
N PRO A 64 -13.97 -9.78 18.93
CA PRO A 64 -14.15 -8.36 19.19
C PRO A 64 -12.78 -7.67 19.39
N TRP A 65 -12.69 -6.40 18.99
CA TRP A 65 -11.46 -5.63 18.83
C TRP A 65 -10.38 -5.90 19.91
N PRO A 66 -9.28 -6.62 19.56
CA PRO A 66 -8.28 -7.03 20.55
C PRO A 66 -7.09 -6.06 20.71
N TYR A 67 -6.96 -5.04 19.85
CA TYR A 67 -5.75 -4.19 19.78
C TYR A 67 -5.75 -3.02 20.78
N GLY A 68 -6.72 -2.95 21.70
CA GLY A 68 -6.83 -1.89 22.72
C GLY A 68 -7.34 -0.55 22.19
N ARG A 69 -7.60 0.39 23.11
CA ARG A 69 -8.28 1.68 22.83
C ARG A 69 -7.45 2.63 21.97
N PHE A 70 -6.14 2.72 22.20
CA PHE A 70 -5.27 3.61 21.43
C PHE A 70 -5.30 3.28 19.94
N VAL A 71 -5.15 2.00 19.61
CA VAL A 71 -5.17 1.52 18.23
C VAL A 71 -6.55 1.70 17.60
N CYS A 72 -7.61 1.41 18.36
CA CYS A 72 -9.00 1.62 17.91
C CYS A 72 -9.24 3.08 17.52
N LYS A 73 -8.72 4.03 18.33
CA LYS A 73 -9.03 5.44 18.15
C LYS A 73 -8.17 6.10 17.08
N TYR A 74 -6.85 5.86 17.09
CA TYR A 74 -5.91 6.62 16.26
C TYR A 74 -5.42 5.86 15.02
N ILE A 75 -5.39 4.53 15.07
CA ILE A 75 -4.80 3.73 13.99
C ILE A 75 -5.88 3.07 13.13
N PHE A 76 -7.03 2.67 13.69
CA PHE A 76 -8.15 2.16 12.91
C PHE A 76 -8.59 3.10 11.77
N PRO A 77 -8.68 4.44 11.96
CA PRO A 77 -9.06 5.37 10.88
C PRO A 77 -8.10 5.40 9.70
N ILE A 78 -6.88 4.85 9.83
CA ILE A 78 -5.89 4.87 8.74
C ILE A 78 -6.39 4.13 7.50
N SER A 79 -7.27 3.15 7.66
CA SER A 79 -7.87 2.41 6.55
C SER A 79 -8.63 3.36 5.63
N ASP A 80 -9.48 4.24 6.17
CA ASP A 80 -10.25 5.20 5.36
C ASP A 80 -9.34 6.26 4.73
N VAL A 81 -8.29 6.67 5.44
CA VAL A 81 -7.27 7.60 4.93
C VAL A 81 -6.55 7.02 3.71
N VAL A 82 -6.20 5.73 3.75
CA VAL A 82 -5.52 5.04 2.64
C VAL A 82 -6.44 4.89 1.44
N ILE A 83 -7.73 4.62 1.66
CA ILE A 83 -8.75 4.57 0.59
C ILE A 83 -8.87 5.93 -0.08
N ALA A 84 -9.04 7.00 0.70
CA ALA A 84 -9.11 8.36 0.18
C ALA A 84 -7.84 8.72 -0.60
N ASN A 85 -6.66 8.44 -0.04
CA ASN A 85 -5.37 8.71 -0.70
C ASN A 85 -5.25 7.96 -2.04
N THR A 86 -5.74 6.72 -2.11
CA THR A 86 -5.77 5.94 -3.36
C THR A 86 -6.62 6.61 -4.43
N ILE A 87 -7.81 7.09 -4.07
CA ILE A 87 -8.71 7.81 -4.99
C ILE A 87 -8.07 9.11 -5.48
N PHE A 88 -7.51 9.92 -4.57
CA PHE A 88 -6.83 11.15 -4.96
C PHE A 88 -5.60 10.88 -5.82
N THR A 89 -4.86 9.80 -5.56
CA THR A 89 -3.72 9.39 -6.40
C THR A 89 -4.18 9.00 -7.81
N MET A 90 -5.29 8.26 -7.94
CA MET A 90 -5.89 7.93 -9.25
C MET A 90 -6.32 9.19 -10.02
N MET A 91 -6.91 10.15 -9.31
CA MET A 91 -7.27 11.45 -9.88
C MET A 91 -6.03 12.20 -10.35
N GLN A 92 -4.96 12.24 -9.55
CA GLN A 92 -3.70 12.90 -9.90
C GLN A 92 -3.03 12.27 -11.12
N ILE A 93 -3.04 10.93 -11.22
CA ILE A 93 -2.56 10.22 -12.42
C ILE A 93 -3.38 10.63 -13.65
N THR A 94 -4.71 10.65 -13.52
CA THR A 94 -5.61 11.07 -14.61
C THR A 94 -5.33 12.51 -15.04
N ILE A 95 -5.14 13.43 -14.10
CA ILE A 95 -4.80 14.84 -14.38
C ILE A 95 -3.44 14.94 -15.08
N ASP A 96 -2.42 14.19 -14.64
CA ASP A 96 -1.11 14.14 -15.31
C ASP A 96 -1.26 13.71 -16.78
N ARG A 97 -2.08 12.70 -17.06
CA ARG A 97 -2.36 12.25 -18.43
C ARG A 97 -3.09 13.28 -19.25
N TYR A 98 -4.15 13.85 -18.69
CA TYR A 98 -4.91 14.91 -19.35
C TYR A 98 -4.01 16.08 -19.73
N ARG A 99 -3.17 16.56 -18.80
CA ARG A 99 -2.23 17.65 -19.05
C ARG A 99 -1.19 17.30 -20.12
N ALA A 100 -0.68 16.07 -20.12
CA ALA A 100 0.28 15.62 -21.13
C ALA A 100 -0.31 15.59 -22.55
N ILE A 101 -1.61 15.32 -22.68
CA ILE A 101 -2.32 15.26 -23.96
C ILE A 101 -2.76 16.66 -24.42
N CYS A 102 -3.46 17.40 -23.56
CA CYS A 102 -4.06 18.67 -23.94
C CYS A 102 -3.09 19.86 -23.86
N TYR A 103 -2.02 19.76 -23.08
CA TYR A 103 -1.06 20.85 -22.86
C TYR A 103 0.40 20.39 -22.98
N PRO A 104 0.83 19.87 -24.15
CA PRO A 104 2.14 19.24 -24.33
C PRO A 104 3.34 20.17 -24.07
N PHE A 105 3.18 21.48 -24.24
CA PHE A 105 4.24 22.49 -24.01
C PHE A 105 4.21 23.10 -22.61
N SER A 106 3.28 22.69 -21.74
CA SER A 106 3.26 23.16 -20.35
C SER A 106 4.49 22.70 -19.58
N ARG A 107 4.94 23.54 -18.64
CA ARG A 107 6.04 23.21 -17.74
C ARG A 107 5.76 21.89 -17.01
N LYS A 108 6.63 20.89 -17.23
CA LYS A 108 6.54 19.59 -16.57
C LYS A 108 6.73 19.78 -15.07
N VAL A 109 5.85 19.14 -14.29
CA VAL A 109 5.96 19.11 -12.83
C VAL A 109 7.25 18.37 -12.46
N SER A 110 7.99 18.87 -11.47
CA SER A 110 9.22 18.22 -11.03
C SER A 110 8.89 17.04 -10.11
N PHE A 111 9.77 16.03 -10.07
CA PHE A 111 9.61 14.91 -9.14
C PHE A 111 9.54 15.36 -7.67
N LYS A 112 10.30 16.40 -7.29
CA LYS A 112 10.23 16.99 -5.94
C LYS A 112 8.85 17.58 -5.64
N THR A 113 8.26 18.27 -6.60
CA THR A 113 6.91 18.81 -6.48
C THR A 113 5.88 17.70 -6.35
N THR A 114 6.04 16.58 -7.07
CA THR A 114 5.19 15.39 -6.91
C THR A 114 5.25 14.82 -5.50
N LEU A 115 6.44 14.70 -4.91
CA LEU A 115 6.57 14.23 -3.52
C LEU A 115 5.86 15.18 -2.54
N TYR A 116 5.98 16.49 -2.75
CA TYR A 116 5.25 17.47 -1.95
C TYR A 116 3.73 17.32 -2.09
N ILE A 117 3.21 17.17 -3.32
CA ILE A 117 1.77 16.91 -3.58
C ILE A 117 1.30 15.65 -2.84
N ILE A 118 2.09 14.57 -2.87
CA ILE A 118 1.78 13.33 -2.17
C ILE A 118 1.67 13.59 -0.66
N ILE A 119 2.66 14.22 -0.05
CA ILE A 119 2.66 14.51 1.40
C ILE A 119 1.44 15.35 1.79
N VAL A 120 1.15 16.40 1.04
CA VAL A 120 -0.05 17.24 1.26
C VAL A 120 -1.33 16.42 1.13
N THR A 121 -1.39 15.51 0.16
CA THR A 121 -2.55 14.63 -0.03
C THR A 121 -2.77 13.71 1.18
N TRP A 122 -1.70 13.13 1.73
CA TRP A 122 -1.78 12.31 2.95
C TRP A 122 -2.32 13.10 4.14
N ILE A 123 -1.78 14.30 4.38
CA ILE A 123 -2.23 15.18 5.46
C ILE A 123 -3.70 15.55 5.25
N PHE A 124 -4.07 15.95 4.04
CA PHE A 124 -5.46 16.27 3.70
C PHE A 124 -6.40 15.09 3.93
N CYS A 125 -6.02 13.88 3.50
CA CYS A 125 -6.83 12.68 3.71
C CYS A 125 -6.99 12.36 5.20
N TYR A 126 -5.92 12.47 5.99
CA TYR A 126 -6.00 12.26 7.43
C TYR A 126 -6.91 13.29 8.11
N VAL A 127 -6.80 14.56 7.74
CA VAL A 127 -7.59 15.64 8.33
C VAL A 127 -9.07 15.52 7.96
N CYS A 128 -9.39 15.21 6.70
CA CYS A 128 -10.77 15.17 6.23
C CYS A 128 -11.49 13.85 6.51
N PHE A 129 -10.79 12.72 6.57
CA PHE A 129 -11.40 11.40 6.72
C PHE A 129 -10.99 10.71 8.02
N GLY A 130 -9.74 10.85 8.47
CA GLY A 130 -9.24 10.24 9.70
C GLY A 130 -9.69 10.94 10.99
N LEU A 131 -9.46 12.25 11.10
CA LEU A 131 -9.77 13.04 12.30
C LEU A 131 -11.26 13.02 12.70
N PRO A 132 -12.24 13.11 11.77
CA PRO A 132 -13.66 13.01 12.15
C PRO A 132 -14.00 11.68 12.83
N LEU A 133 -13.36 10.58 12.44
CA LEU A 133 -13.53 9.27 13.09
C LEU A 133 -12.94 9.27 14.50
N VAL A 134 -11.76 9.85 14.69
CA VAL A 134 -11.13 10.02 16.02
C VAL A 134 -12.06 10.78 16.98
N GLY A 135 -12.66 11.88 16.52
CA GLY A 135 -13.63 12.67 17.30
C GLY A 135 -14.95 11.94 17.54
N SER A 136 -15.40 11.14 16.57
CA SER A 136 -16.62 10.32 16.71
C SER A 136 -16.49 9.23 17.78
N PHE A 137 -15.29 8.66 17.94
CA PHE A 137 -15.02 7.67 19.01
C PHE A 137 -15.05 8.27 20.42
N GLU A 138 -14.86 9.59 20.59
CA GLU A 138 -15.03 10.27 21.89
C GLU A 138 -16.49 10.49 22.26
N ILE A 139 -17.31 10.92 21.29
CA ILE A 139 -18.75 11.17 21.46
C ILE A 139 -19.51 9.86 21.77
N SER A 140 -18.87 8.74 21.45
CA SER A 140 -19.48 7.42 21.42
C SER A 140 -19.72 6.75 22.78
N SER A 141 -19.07 7.19 23.86
CA SER A 141 -19.35 6.64 25.19
C SER A 141 -20.68 7.15 25.79
N VAL A 142 -21.26 8.24 25.28
CA VAL A 142 -22.46 8.88 25.85
C VAL A 142 -23.71 8.75 24.94
N LEU A 143 -23.55 8.66 23.62
CA LEU A 143 -24.67 8.67 22.65
C LEU A 143 -24.88 7.36 21.85
N LEU A 144 -23.95 6.39 21.86
CA LEU A 144 -24.07 5.18 21.01
C LEU A 144 -25.08 4.14 21.50
N ILE A 145 -25.33 4.02 22.82
CA ILE A 145 -26.26 2.98 23.31
C ILE A 145 -27.67 3.26 22.78
N ASP A 146 -28.09 4.52 22.68
CA ASP A 146 -29.46 4.86 22.30
C ASP A 146 -29.70 5.02 20.78
N ASN A 147 -28.71 5.44 19.99
CA ASN A 147 -28.93 5.81 18.59
C ASN A 147 -28.41 4.80 17.55
N VAL A 148 -27.39 3.98 17.86
CA VAL A 148 -26.88 2.96 16.92
C VAL A 148 -27.88 1.83 16.73
N PHE A 149 -28.61 1.45 17.78
CA PHE A 149 -29.68 0.44 17.70
C PHE A 149 -30.98 0.96 17.07
N LYS A 150 -31.15 2.29 16.91
CA LYS A 150 -32.37 2.91 16.37
C LYS A 150 -32.26 3.40 14.92
N GLY A 151 -31.08 3.32 14.29
CA GLY A 151 -30.92 3.67 12.88
C GLY A 151 -31.60 2.65 11.95
N PRO A 152 -32.17 3.06 10.80
CA PRO A 152 -32.80 2.12 9.88
C PRO A 152 -31.76 1.12 9.34
N ILE A 153 -32.05 -0.18 9.50
CA ILE A 153 -31.21 -1.32 9.09
C ILE A 153 -30.74 -1.21 7.63
N SER A 154 -31.50 -0.53 6.76
CA SER A 154 -31.16 -0.29 5.36
C SER A 154 -29.91 0.57 5.16
N LYS A 155 -29.66 1.60 5.99
CA LYS A 155 -28.46 2.45 5.87
C LYS A 155 -27.18 1.67 6.18
N TRP A 156 -27.22 0.83 7.20
CA TRP A 156 -26.10 -0.05 7.57
C TRP A 156 -25.84 -1.13 6.51
N LYS A 157 -26.91 -1.66 5.90
CA LYS A 157 -26.80 -2.62 4.79
C LYS A 157 -26.13 -1.99 3.56
N TYR A 158 -26.54 -0.78 3.17
CA TYR A 158 -25.90 -0.03 2.08
C TYR A 158 -24.45 0.32 2.39
N ALA A 159 -24.15 0.83 3.57
CA ALA A 159 -22.78 1.14 4.00
C ALA A 159 -21.89 -0.11 3.97
N SER A 160 -22.39 -1.25 4.45
CA SER A 160 -21.66 -2.53 4.40
C SER A 160 -21.42 -3.01 2.97
N ILE A 161 -22.38 -2.86 2.06
CA ILE A 161 -22.21 -3.25 0.65
C ILE A 161 -21.17 -2.36 -0.02
N VAL A 162 -21.26 -1.04 0.16
CA VAL A 162 -20.29 -0.08 -0.39
C VAL A 162 -18.89 -0.36 0.17
N TYR A 163 -18.76 -0.64 1.46
CA TYR A 163 -17.50 -1.01 2.08
C TYR A 163 -16.91 -2.29 1.48
N GLN A 164 -17.71 -3.34 1.27
CA GLN A 164 -17.25 -4.57 0.62
C GLN A 164 -16.84 -4.36 -0.83
N ILE A 165 -17.59 -3.55 -1.60
CA ILE A 165 -17.23 -3.20 -2.99
C ILE A 165 -15.92 -2.41 -3.02
N ALA A 166 -15.77 -1.41 -2.14
CA ALA A 166 -14.56 -0.62 -2.05
C ALA A 166 -13.35 -1.49 -1.73
N ILE A 167 -13.48 -2.40 -0.76
CA ILE A 167 -12.48 -3.40 -0.41
C ILE A 167 -12.12 -4.28 -1.61
N ALA A 168 -13.11 -4.78 -2.34
CA ALA A 168 -12.87 -5.62 -3.52
C ALA A 168 -12.11 -4.85 -4.62
N LEU A 169 -12.49 -3.59 -4.87
CA LEU A 169 -11.83 -2.72 -5.85
C LEU A 169 -10.39 -2.37 -5.44
N LEU A 170 -10.15 -2.11 -4.16
CA LEU A 170 -8.81 -1.88 -3.61
C LEU A 170 -7.93 -3.11 -3.79
N PHE A 171 -8.44 -4.30 -3.51
CA PHE A 171 -7.68 -5.53 -3.71
C PHE A 171 -7.40 -5.84 -5.17
N PHE A 172 -8.37 -5.57 -6.04
CA PHE A 172 -8.15 -5.68 -7.48
C PHE A 172 -7.04 -4.71 -7.92
N ASN A 173 -7.06 -3.47 -7.44
CA ASN A 173 -5.99 -2.49 -7.71
C ASN A 173 -4.62 -3.00 -7.22
N SER A 174 -4.57 -3.49 -5.98
CA SER A 174 -3.33 -3.93 -5.31
C SER A 174 -2.63 -5.08 -6.03
N ILE A 175 -3.39 -6.06 -6.54
CA ILE A 175 -2.85 -7.21 -7.29
C ILE A 175 -2.51 -6.81 -8.72
N MET A 176 -3.36 -6.00 -9.35
CA MET A 176 -3.21 -5.67 -10.76
C MET A 176 -2.07 -4.67 -11.00
N ASN A 177 -1.77 -3.76 -10.07
CA ASN A 177 -0.73 -2.74 -10.25
C ASN A 177 0.63 -3.32 -10.69
N PRO A 178 1.26 -4.26 -9.94
CA PRO A 178 2.54 -4.85 -10.35
C PRO A 178 2.45 -5.61 -11.69
N ILE A 179 1.33 -6.30 -11.94
CA ILE A 179 1.10 -7.11 -13.15
C ILE A 179 0.96 -6.21 -14.37
N ILE A 180 0.11 -5.19 -14.30
CA ILE A 180 -0.13 -4.20 -15.35
C ILE A 180 1.16 -3.46 -15.68
N LEU A 181 1.91 -3.02 -14.66
CA LEU A 181 3.17 -2.31 -14.87
C LEU A 181 4.21 -3.20 -15.57
N TYR A 182 4.29 -4.48 -15.21
CA TYR A 182 5.18 -5.42 -15.89
C TYR A 182 4.76 -5.71 -17.33
N ALA A 183 3.45 -5.88 -17.56
CA ALA A 183 2.90 -6.27 -18.86
C ALA A 183 2.91 -5.12 -19.87
N LEU A 184 2.50 -3.91 -19.45
CA LEU A 184 2.27 -2.78 -20.36
C LEU A 184 3.44 -1.81 -20.43
N SER A 185 4.31 -1.73 -19.41
CA SER A 185 5.43 -0.79 -19.42
C SER A 185 6.76 -1.49 -19.65
N THR A 186 7.35 -1.23 -20.82
CA THR A 186 8.71 -1.68 -21.16
C THR A 186 9.75 -1.18 -20.18
N ASP A 187 9.59 0.06 -19.68
CA ASP A 187 10.53 0.67 -18.74
C ASP A 187 10.50 -0.04 -17.39
N PHE A 188 9.30 -0.37 -16.88
CA PHE A 188 9.15 -1.16 -15.65
C PHE A 188 9.62 -2.60 -15.85
N LYS A 189 9.29 -3.24 -16.99
CA LYS A 189 9.78 -4.58 -17.33
C LYS A 189 11.31 -4.65 -17.33
N GLN A 190 11.97 -3.65 -17.93
CA GLN A 190 13.43 -3.57 -17.94
C GLN A 190 13.99 -3.24 -16.55
N GLY A 191 13.32 -2.36 -15.80
CA GLY A 191 13.65 -2.05 -14.42
C GLY A 191 13.60 -3.28 -13.50
N TYR A 192 12.53 -4.07 -13.58
CA TYR A 192 12.35 -5.30 -12.80
C TYR A 192 13.45 -6.31 -13.13
N ARG A 193 13.76 -6.51 -14.42
CA ARG A 193 14.85 -7.40 -14.85
C ARG A 193 16.21 -6.96 -14.28
N LYS A 194 16.55 -5.67 -14.39
CA LYS A 194 17.80 -5.14 -13.83
C LYS A 194 17.88 -5.35 -12.32
N LEU A 195 16.78 -5.12 -11.62
CA LEU A 195 16.70 -5.29 -10.17
C LEU A 195 16.85 -6.76 -9.77
N LEU A 196 16.14 -7.67 -10.44
CA LEU A 196 16.20 -9.11 -10.19
C LEU A 196 17.61 -9.66 -10.43
N ILE A 197 18.26 -9.27 -11.54
CA ILE A 197 19.65 -9.69 -11.81
C ILE A 197 20.59 -9.19 -10.70
N CYS A 198 20.46 -7.93 -10.28
CA CYS A 198 21.27 -7.38 -9.19
C CYS A 198 21.02 -8.08 -7.85
N PHE A 199 19.77 -8.50 -7.58
CA PHE A 199 19.45 -9.29 -6.40
C PHE A 199 20.06 -10.69 -6.45
N THR A 200 19.93 -11.39 -7.58
CA THR A 200 20.52 -12.72 -7.76
C THR A 200 22.04 -12.67 -7.66
N ASP A 201 22.68 -11.67 -8.26
CA ASP A 201 24.14 -11.47 -8.19
C ASP A 201 24.62 -11.16 -6.77
N LYS A 202 23.93 -10.25 -6.05
CA LYS A 202 24.24 -9.99 -4.63
C LYS A 202 24.09 -11.23 -3.75
N ARG A 203 23.05 -12.03 -3.97
CA ARG A 203 22.81 -13.26 -3.21
C ARG A 203 23.96 -14.24 -3.42
N GLY A 204 24.36 -14.47 -4.67
CA GLY A 204 25.49 -15.34 -5.00
C GLY A 204 26.83 -14.84 -4.42
N ASN A 205 27.07 -13.52 -4.42
CA ASN A 205 28.27 -12.96 -3.79
C ASN A 205 28.28 -13.13 -2.26
N ASN A 206 27.15 -12.93 -1.59
CA ASN A 206 27.05 -13.14 -0.15
C ASN A 206 27.30 -14.62 0.23
N GLU A 207 26.75 -15.56 -0.54
CA GLU A 207 26.98 -16.99 -0.34
C GLU A 207 28.47 -17.36 -0.54
N LYS A 208 29.14 -16.82 -1.56
CA LYS A 208 30.58 -17.00 -1.78
C LYS A 208 31.44 -16.43 -0.64
N VAL A 209 31.10 -15.24 -0.15
CA VAL A 209 31.80 -14.62 1.00
C VAL A 209 31.61 -15.46 2.26
N GLN A 210 30.41 -15.96 2.50
CA GLN A 210 30.11 -16.81 3.65
C GLN A 210 30.86 -18.15 3.57
N GLN A 211 30.93 -18.76 2.38
CA GLN A 211 31.71 -19.99 2.16
C GLN A 211 33.22 -19.77 2.33
N LYS A 212 33.74 -18.61 1.91
CA LYS A 212 35.15 -18.24 2.11
C LYS A 212 35.47 -18.02 3.59
N ASN A 213 34.56 -17.41 4.36
CA ASN A 213 34.70 -17.23 5.80
C ASN A 213 34.63 -18.57 6.54
N PHE A 214 33.73 -19.48 6.14
CA PHE A 214 33.64 -20.83 6.70
C PHE A 214 34.92 -21.63 6.47
N LYS A 215 35.46 -21.63 5.24
CA LYS A 215 36.74 -22.30 4.93
C LYS A 215 37.94 -21.75 5.71
N LYS A 216 37.93 -20.46 6.09
CA LYS A 216 38.95 -19.86 6.96
C LYS A 216 38.85 -20.30 8.42
N MET A 217 37.70 -20.79 8.89
CA MET A 217 37.53 -21.31 10.25
C MET A 217 37.97 -22.78 10.39
N LEU A 218 37.90 -23.57 9.30
CA LEU A 218 38.33 -24.98 9.31
C LEU A 218 39.78 -25.27 9.74
N PRO A 219 40.81 -24.45 9.44
CA PRO A 219 42.18 -24.71 9.91
C PRO A 219 42.44 -24.40 11.41
N LEU A 220 41.44 -23.92 12.16
CA LEU A 220 41.56 -23.64 13.60
C LEU A 220 41.07 -24.78 14.51
N VAL A 221 40.61 -25.89 13.94
CA VAL A 221 40.25 -27.10 14.71
C VAL A 221 41.50 -27.99 14.76
N PRO A 222 42.16 -28.14 15.91
CA PRO A 222 43.28 -29.07 16.03
C PRO A 222 42.74 -30.49 15.84
N ALA A 223 43.43 -31.27 15.00
CA ALA A 223 43.17 -32.70 14.90
C ALA A 223 43.64 -33.34 16.22
N TYR A 224 42.68 -33.75 17.04
CA TYR A 224 42.90 -34.65 18.17
C TYR A 224 42.37 -36.03 17.80
#